data_AF-A0A957TUG8-F1
#
_entry.id   AF-A0A957TUG8-F1
#
_cell.length_a   1.000
_cell.length_b   1.000
_cell.length_c   1.000
_cell.angle_alpha   90.00
_cell.angle_beta   90.00
_cell.angle_gamma   90.00
#
_symmetry.space_group_name_H-M   'P 1'
#
loop_
_entity.id
_entity.type
_entity.pdbx_description
1 polymer ?
#
loop_
_entity_poly.entity_id
_entity_poly.type
_entity_poly.pdbx_seq_one_letter_code
_entity_poly.pdbx_strand_id
1 'polypeptide(L)'
;DRLKDDMEPACAKACPTKSIHFGELDDLREMAKGRVAELQEAGIEEAYLYGADAAEQPGTEGLNAFFLLVDKPEVYNLPPEPVAPRKRVKQSWLALAVAGVAMTIVAVGAVLSGVQQS
;
A
#
# COMPACT_ATOMS: atom_id res chain seq x y z
N ASP A 1 -9.12 -0.84 19.25
CA ASP A 1 -8.93 -1.54 20.53
C ASP A 1 -7.55 -1.14 21.04
N ARG A 2 -6.58 -2.04 21.21
CA ARG A 2 -5.21 -1.77 21.72
C ARG A 2 -4.56 -0.41 21.39
N LEU A 3 -4.47 -0.05 20.10
CA LEU A 3 -3.83 1.21 19.68
C LEU A 3 -4.58 2.46 20.16
N LYS A 4 -5.90 2.37 20.35
CA LYS A 4 -6.71 3.48 20.91
C LYS A 4 -6.50 3.64 22.42
N ASP A 5 -5.96 2.61 23.06
CA ASP A 5 -5.66 2.55 24.48
C ASP A 5 -4.14 2.71 24.74
N ASP A 6 -3.41 3.29 23.77
CA ASP A 6 -1.95 3.51 23.81
C ASP A 6 -1.12 2.23 24.05
N MET A 7 -1.66 1.07 23.67
CA MET A 7 -0.96 -0.21 23.76
C MET A 7 -0.37 -0.63 22.42
N GLU A 8 0.83 -1.20 22.44
CA GLU A 8 1.45 -1.82 21.26
C GLU A 8 0.59 -2.97 20.68
N PRO A 9 0.70 -3.29 19.37
CA PRO A 9 0.05 -4.45 18.77
C PRO A 9 0.47 -5.77 19.44
N ALA A 10 -0.46 -6.73 19.50
CA ALA A 10 -0.19 -8.03 20.12
C ALA A 10 0.97 -8.79 19.45
N CYS A 11 1.11 -8.71 18.12
CA CYS A 11 2.19 -9.37 17.39
C CYS A 11 3.56 -8.79 17.73
N ALA A 12 3.66 -7.46 17.87
CA ALA A 12 4.90 -6.80 18.29
C ALA A 12 5.26 -7.20 19.73
N LYS A 13 4.28 -7.15 20.64
CA LYS A 13 4.44 -7.56 22.04
C LYS A 13 4.90 -9.01 22.21
N ALA A 14 4.32 -9.90 21.42
CA ALA A 14 4.55 -11.34 21.54
C ALA A 14 5.85 -11.81 20.88
N CYS A 15 6.50 -10.98 20.04
CA CYS A 15 7.65 -11.39 19.25
C CYS A 15 8.90 -11.58 20.16
N PRO A 16 9.38 -12.81 20.38
CA PRO A 16 10.46 -13.07 21.33
C PRO A 16 11.83 -12.57 20.83
N THR A 17 12.03 -12.59 19.51
CA THR A 17 13.25 -12.14 18.83
C THR A 17 13.27 -10.65 18.55
N LYS A 18 12.18 -9.93 18.88
CA LYS A 18 11.98 -8.52 18.52
C LYS A 18 12.13 -8.26 17.02
N SER A 19 11.66 -9.18 16.18
CA SER A 19 11.66 -9.00 14.73
C SER A 19 10.57 -8.05 14.23
N ILE A 20 9.60 -7.72 15.09
CA ILE A 20 8.51 -6.77 14.79
C ILE A 20 8.67 -5.57 15.72
N HIS A 21 8.88 -4.39 15.14
CA HIS A 21 8.93 -3.12 15.84
C HIS A 21 7.69 -2.28 15.51
N PHE A 22 7.19 -1.55 16.49
CA PHE A 22 6.05 -0.65 16.34
C PHE A 22 6.35 0.68 17.03
N GLY A 23 6.00 1.79 16.40
CA GLY A 23 6.31 3.14 16.86
C GLY A 23 6.13 4.18 15.75
N GLU A 24 6.74 5.34 15.95
CA GLU A 24 6.75 6.41 14.95
C GLU A 24 7.49 5.97 13.69
N LEU A 25 6.91 6.28 12.53
CA LEU A 25 7.36 5.72 11.26
C LEU A 25 8.78 6.17 10.89
N ASP A 26 9.13 7.42 11.22
CA ASP A 26 10.44 7.97 10.90
C ASP A 26 11.55 7.35 11.79
N ASP A 27 11.29 7.16 13.08
CA ASP A 27 12.19 6.46 14.00
C ASP A 27 12.42 5.01 13.55
N LEU A 28 11.35 4.33 13.12
CA LEU A 28 11.44 2.96 12.61
C LEU A 28 12.27 2.90 11.33
N ARG A 29 12.12 3.86 10.41
CA ARG A 29 12.92 3.93 9.19
C ARG A 29 14.39 4.16 9.48
N GLU A 30 14.71 5.04 10.42
CA GLU A 30 16.09 5.30 10.83
C GLU A 30 16.72 4.05 11.45
N MET A 31 16.04 3.41 12.40
CA MET A 31 16.46 2.14 12.99
C MET A 31 16.71 1.07 11.92
N ALA A 32 15.78 0.91 10.98
CA ALA A 32 15.87 -0.13 9.95
C ALA A 32 17.01 0.13 8.97
N LYS A 33 17.29 1.40 8.61
CA LYS A 33 18.45 1.78 7.80
C LYS A 33 19.76 1.44 8.50
N GLY A 34 19.86 1.71 9.81
CA GLY A 34 21.00 1.28 10.61
C GLY A 34 21.19 -0.24 10.57
N ARG A 35 20.10 -0.99 10.73
CA ARG A 35 20.15 -2.45 10.66
C ARG A 35 20.56 -3.00 9.29
N VAL A 36 20.11 -2.36 8.19
CA VAL A 36 20.56 -2.71 6.83
C VAL A 36 22.07 -2.50 6.70
N ALA A 37 22.60 -1.36 7.16
CA ALA A 37 24.03 -1.10 7.12
C ALA A 37 24.83 -2.15 7.91
N GLU A 38 24.40 -2.51 9.13
CA GLU A 38 25.04 -3.57 9.93
C GLU A 38 25.06 -4.93 9.19
N LEU A 39 23.98 -5.29 8.48
CA LEU A 39 23.91 -6.54 7.74
C LEU A 39 24.82 -6.54 6.52
N GLN A 40 24.87 -5.43 5.79
CA GLN A 40 25.76 -5.24 4.65
C GLN A 40 27.23 -5.31 5.10
N GLU A 41 27.59 -4.68 6.23
CA GLU A 41 28.92 -4.80 6.84
C GLU A 41 29.24 -6.24 7.28
N ALA A 42 28.23 -7.01 7.69
CA ALA A 42 28.38 -8.43 8.03
C ALA A 42 28.42 -9.37 6.80
N GLY A 43 28.39 -8.83 5.58
CA GLY A 43 28.51 -9.58 4.32
C GLY A 43 27.19 -9.99 3.67
N ILE A 44 26.05 -9.48 4.14
CA ILE A 44 24.73 -9.67 3.52
C ILE A 44 24.44 -8.42 2.67
N GLU A 45 25.09 -8.35 1.51
CA GLU A 45 25.06 -7.17 0.63
C GLU A 45 23.67 -6.91 0.04
N GLU A 46 22.86 -7.96 -0.10
CA GLU A 46 21.50 -7.94 -0.61
C GLU A 46 20.45 -7.48 0.41
N ALA A 47 20.84 -6.99 1.59
CA ALA A 47 19.91 -6.44 2.56
C ALA A 47 19.35 -5.07 2.09
N TYR A 48 18.02 -4.91 2.11
CA TYR A 48 17.33 -3.66 1.74
C TYR A 48 15.99 -3.50 2.47
N LEU A 49 15.38 -2.33 2.35
CA LEU A 49 14.05 -2.06 2.91
C LEU A 49 12.97 -2.16 1.83
N TYR A 50 12.03 -3.06 2.03
CA TYR A 50 10.85 -3.19 1.18
C TYR A 50 9.71 -2.31 1.72
N GLY A 51 9.32 -1.30 0.93
CA GLY A 51 8.16 -0.45 1.20
C GLY A 51 8.41 0.67 2.20
N ALA A 52 9.67 1.02 2.48
CA ALA A 52 9.99 2.10 3.41
C ALA A 52 9.62 3.48 2.87
N ASP A 53 9.85 3.75 1.58
CA ASP A 53 9.63 5.05 0.97
C ASP A 53 9.22 5.00 -0.51
N ALA A 54 8.90 6.19 -1.03
CA ALA A 54 8.44 6.37 -2.41
C ALA A 54 9.56 6.30 -3.45
N ALA A 55 10.83 6.47 -3.06
CA ALA A 55 11.95 6.41 -3.98
C ALA A 55 12.18 4.96 -4.43
N GLU A 56 12.10 4.03 -3.49
CA GLU A 56 12.24 2.59 -3.76
C GLU A 56 10.92 1.95 -4.20
N GLN A 57 9.77 2.41 -3.67
CA GLN A 57 8.45 1.91 -4.06
C GLN A 57 7.49 3.04 -4.48
N PRO A 58 7.62 3.57 -5.71
CA PRO A 58 6.75 4.63 -6.20
C PRO A 58 5.28 4.20 -6.35
N GLY A 59 5.01 2.91 -6.51
CA GLY A 59 3.64 2.39 -6.64
C GLY A 59 2.83 2.49 -5.34
N THR A 60 3.49 2.33 -4.19
CA THR A 60 2.87 2.45 -2.85
C THR A 60 3.11 3.79 -2.19
N GLU A 61 4.15 4.53 -2.60
CA GLU A 61 4.62 5.78 -1.99
C GLU A 61 5.14 5.57 -0.55
N GLY A 62 5.58 4.34 -0.24
CA GLY A 62 5.88 3.89 1.11
C GLY A 62 4.67 3.30 1.82
N LEU A 63 4.94 2.37 2.73
CA LEU A 63 3.98 1.65 3.53
C LEU A 63 4.14 2.02 5.00
N ASN A 64 3.05 1.97 5.76
CA ASN A 64 3.10 2.07 7.23
C ASN A 64 3.53 0.75 7.90
N ALA A 65 3.72 -0.30 7.10
CA ALA A 65 4.32 -1.56 7.49
C ALA A 65 5.30 -1.95 6.38
N PHE A 66 6.58 -1.87 6.69
CA PHE A 66 7.68 -2.13 5.77
C PHE A 66 8.59 -3.21 6.38
N PHE A 67 9.46 -3.79 5.55
CA PHE A 67 10.24 -4.97 5.93
C PHE A 67 11.70 -4.79 5.58
N LEU A 68 12.60 -5.38 6.36
CA LEU A 68 13.97 -5.60 5.96
C LEU A 68 14.03 -6.98 5.30
N LEU A 69 14.41 -7.03 4.03
CA LEU A 69 14.56 -8.26 3.27
C LEU A 69 16.03 -8.51 2.95
N VAL A 70 16.40 -9.79 2.81
CA VAL A 70 17.74 -10.24 2.39
C VAL A 70 17.66 -11.12 1.14
N ASP A 71 16.54 -11.05 0.43
CA ASP A 71 16.31 -11.72 -0.85
C ASP A 71 15.18 -10.98 -1.58
N LYS A 72 14.85 -11.45 -2.78
CA LYS A 72 13.75 -10.96 -3.60
C LYS A 72 12.41 -11.09 -2.85
N PRO A 73 11.49 -10.12 -3.01
CA PRO A 73 10.24 -10.09 -2.27
C PRO A 73 9.36 -11.33 -2.52
N GLU A 74 9.45 -11.94 -3.70
CA GLU A 74 8.68 -13.13 -4.08
C GLU A 74 9.03 -14.35 -3.22
N VAL A 75 10.25 -14.45 -2.70
CA VAL A 75 10.65 -15.50 -1.75
C VAL A 75 9.82 -15.44 -0.47
N TYR A 76 9.40 -14.22 -0.09
CA TYR A 76 8.56 -13.96 1.08
C TYR A 76 7.08 -13.82 0.72
N ASN A 77 6.69 -14.21 -0.50
CA ASN A 77 5.32 -14.06 -1.02
C ASN A 77 4.86 -12.58 -1.06
N LEU A 78 5.80 -11.66 -1.25
CA LEU A 78 5.54 -10.24 -1.46
C LEU A 78 5.62 -9.90 -2.96
N PRO A 79 4.75 -9.02 -3.48
CA PRO A 79 4.82 -8.58 -4.87
C PRO A 79 6.06 -7.68 -5.10
N PRO A 80 6.75 -7.75 -6.24
CA PRO A 80 7.91 -6.89 -6.50
C PRO A 80 7.53 -5.41 -6.66
N GLU A 81 6.46 -5.13 -7.38
CA GLU A 81 6.02 -3.76 -7.71
C GLU A 81 4.54 -3.54 -7.34
N PRO A 82 4.20 -3.45 -6.05
CA PRO A 82 2.82 -3.17 -5.63
C PRO A 82 2.39 -1.74 -6.01
N VAL A 83 1.13 -1.59 -6.40
CA VAL A 83 0.51 -0.27 -6.62
C VAL A 83 -0.67 -0.09 -5.69
N ALA A 84 -0.65 0.98 -4.89
CA ALA A 84 -1.71 1.25 -3.94
C ALA A 84 -3.04 1.51 -4.68
N PRO A 85 -4.16 0.86 -4.30
CA PRO A 85 -5.45 1.01 -4.98
C PRO A 85 -5.92 2.47 -5.09
N ARG A 86 -5.57 3.30 -4.11
CA ARG A 86 -5.85 4.75 -4.09
C ARG A 86 -5.39 5.49 -5.35
N LYS A 87 -4.32 5.03 -6.03
CA LYS A 87 -3.84 5.65 -7.27
C LYS A 87 -4.85 5.59 -8.41
N ARG A 88 -5.77 4.61 -8.39
CA ARG A 88 -6.79 4.43 -9.44
C ARG A 88 -8.09 5.17 -9.17
N VAL A 89 -8.26 5.76 -7.97
CA VAL A 89 -9.53 6.37 -7.53
C VAL A 89 -10.02 7.43 -8.50
N LYS A 90 -9.16 8.36 -8.95
CA LYS A 90 -9.55 9.41 -9.91
C LYS A 90 -10.09 8.85 -11.22
N GLN A 91 -9.41 7.83 -11.76
CA GLN A 91 -9.82 7.18 -13.00
C GLN A 91 -11.14 6.43 -12.83
N SER A 92 -11.33 5.73 -11.71
CA SER A 92 -12.59 5.06 -11.38
C SER A 92 -13.75 6.04 -11.24
N TRP A 93 -13.54 7.19 -10.58
CA TRP A 93 -14.55 8.25 -10.49
C TRP A 93 -14.91 8.84 -11.85
N LEU A 94 -13.91 9.07 -12.71
CA LEU A 94 -14.16 9.56 -14.07
C LEU A 94 -14.97 8.53 -14.88
N ALA A 95 -14.59 7.25 -14.81
CA ALA A 95 -15.31 6.17 -15.48
C ALA A 95 -16.77 6.07 -14.99
N LEU A 96 -16.99 6.20 -13.68
CA LEU A 96 -18.33 6.22 -13.09
C LEU A 96 -19.15 7.42 -13.59
N ALA A 97 -18.56 8.61 -13.66
CA ALA A 97 -19.23 9.81 -14.17
C ALA A 97 -19.63 9.64 -15.64
N VAL A 98 -18.73 9.13 -16.48
CA VAL A 98 -19.01 8.85 -17.90
C VAL A 98 -20.13 7.82 -18.05
N ALA A 99 -20.07 6.72 -17.29
CA ALA A 99 -21.11 5.70 -17.29
C ALA A 99 -22.47 6.28 -16.84
N GLY A 100 -22.47 7.14 -15.81
CA GLY A 100 -23.66 7.85 -15.35
C GLY A 100 -24.28 8.71 -16.46
N VAL A 101 -23.48 9.54 -17.13
CA VAL A 101 -23.93 10.37 -18.26
C VAL A 101 -24.49 9.50 -19.39
N ALA A 102 -23.78 8.44 -19.79
CA ALA A 102 -24.25 7.55 -20.85
C ALA A 102 -25.60 6.89 -20.49
N MET A 103 -25.77 6.41 -19.26
CA MET A 103 -27.03 5.86 -18.78
C MET A 103 -28.16 6.89 -18.81
N THR A 104 -27.89 8.14 -18.41
CA THR A 104 -28.90 9.21 -18.47
C THR A 104 -29.31 9.54 -19.91
N ILE A 105 -28.36 9.58 -20.85
CA ILE A 105 -28.65 9.81 -22.28
C ILE A 105 -29.52 8.69 -22.84
N VAL A 106 -29.17 7.43 -22.55
CA VAL A 106 -29.95 6.26 -22.99
C VAL A 106 -31.37 6.29 -22.41
N ALA A 107 -31.53 6.59 -21.11
CA ALA A 107 -32.83 6.67 -20.47
C ALA A 107 -33.71 7.78 -21.07
N VAL A 108 -33.15 8.99 -21.27
CA VAL A 108 -33.86 10.10 -21.89
C VAL A 108 -34.23 9.78 -23.35
N GLY A 109 -33.29 9.20 -24.12
CA GLY A 109 -33.55 8.77 -25.49
C GLY A 109 -34.69 7.75 -25.58
N ALA A 110 -34.71 6.75 -24.70
CA ALA A 110 -35.78 5.75 -24.64
C ALA A 110 -37.15 6.39 -24.33
N VAL A 111 -37.21 7.34 -23.39
CA VAL A 111 -38.45 8.06 -23.05
C VAL A 111 -38.94 8.88 -24.25
N LEU A 112 -38.05 9.63 -24.90
CA LEU A 112 -38.42 10.46 -26.07
C LEU A 112 -38.88 9.62 -27.26
N SER A 113 -38.22 8.49 -27.55
CA SER A 113 -38.66 7.57 -28.62
C SER A 113 -40.01 6.92 -28.34
N GLY A 114 -40.31 6.60 -27.07
CA GLY A 114 -41.62 6.05 -26.68
C GLY A 114 -42.77 7.06 -26.83
N VAL A 115 -42.52 8.34 -26.53
CA VAL A 115 -43.52 9.42 -26.67
C VAL A 115 -43.87 9.70 -28.15
N GLN A 116 -42.92 9.56 -29.08
CA GLN A 116 -43.17 9.78 -30.52
C GLN A 116 -44.04 8.68 -31.17
N GLN A 117 -44.16 7.52 -30.52
CA GLN A 117 -44.87 6.34 -31.03
C GLN A 117 -46.29 6.16 -30.46
N SER A 118 -46.69 7.04 -29.54
CA SER A 118 -48.03 7.10 -28.93
C SER A 118 -48.84 8.25 -29.54
#